data_AF-A0A7U1G3W1-F1
#
_entry.id   AF-A0A7U1G3W1-F1
#
_cell.length_a   1.000
_cell.length_b   1.000
_cell.length_c   1.000
_cell.angle_alpha   90.00
_cell.angle_beta   90.00
_cell.angle_gamma   90.00
#
_symmetry.space_group_name_H-M   'P 1'
#
loop_
_entity.id
_entity.type
_entity.pdbx_description
1 polymer ?
#
loop_
_entity_poly.entity_id
_entity_poly.type
_entity_poly.pdbx_seq_one_letter_code
_entity_poly.pdbx_strand_id
1 'polypeptide(L)'
;MDFKSDNWFENLQGSWSTKKSIYLIDNKIEHTYEERFNLEKNNREKDDLNYKLKYHLRRKKDNMLFYQLSIIENLINKLKISYSIKLIEKNLIKFEHRLKKKSIIYSEYIYYINKNLNISISFLKRNNKYLMIIFTSYIKTSNAL
;
A
#
# COMPACT_ATOMS: atom_id res chain seq x y z
N MET A 1 -25.74 11.35 -7.19
CA MET A 1 -25.80 10.77 -5.83
C MET A 1 -24.51 11.17 -5.15
N ASP A 2 -24.58 12.28 -4.43
CA ASP A 2 -23.42 12.97 -3.89
C ASP A 2 -22.86 12.22 -2.69
N PHE A 3 -21.54 12.06 -2.70
CA PHE A 3 -20.79 11.40 -1.65
C PHE A 3 -20.91 12.25 -0.38
N LYS A 4 -21.78 11.87 0.56
CA LYS A 4 -21.51 12.18 1.97
C LYS A 4 -20.39 11.25 2.40
N SER A 5 -19.18 11.74 2.18
CA SER A 5 -17.88 11.23 2.60
C SER A 5 -17.75 11.21 4.11
N ASP A 6 -18.62 10.50 4.83
CA ASP A 6 -18.27 10.08 6.18
C ASP A 6 -17.11 9.09 6.02
N ASN A 7 -15.92 9.61 6.34
CA ASN A 7 -14.78 9.63 5.42
C ASN A 7 -14.00 8.30 5.48
N TRP A 8 -14.03 7.49 4.42
CA TRP A 8 -13.29 6.21 4.34
C TRP A 8 -11.83 6.36 4.76
N PHE A 9 -11.22 7.49 4.41
CA PHE A 9 -9.85 7.83 4.78
C PHE A 9 -9.69 8.25 6.26
N GLU A 10 -10.71 8.78 6.92
CA GLU A 10 -10.66 9.01 8.37
C GLU A 10 -10.61 7.69 9.13
N ASN A 11 -11.32 6.67 8.64
CA ASN A 11 -11.26 5.33 9.24
C ASN A 11 -9.87 4.68 9.13
N LEU A 12 -9.05 5.12 8.16
CA LEU A 12 -7.66 4.68 8.01
C LEU A 12 -6.70 5.33 8.98
N GLN A 13 -7.07 6.40 9.69
CA GLN A 13 -6.16 7.06 10.63
C GLN A 13 -5.83 6.15 11.81
N GLY A 14 -4.61 6.24 12.31
CA GLY A 14 -4.12 5.49 13.46
C GLY A 14 -2.99 4.53 13.12
N SER A 15 -2.62 3.71 14.10
CA SER A 15 -1.49 2.79 14.00
C SER A 15 -1.95 1.44 13.44
N TRP A 16 -1.16 0.90 12.53
CA TRP A 16 -1.45 -0.35 11.83
C TRP A 16 -0.25 -1.28 11.91
N SER A 17 -0.54 -2.56 12.12
CA SER A 17 0.38 -3.66 11.84
C SER A 17 -0.08 -4.35 10.57
N THR A 18 0.85 -4.67 9.70
CA THR A 18 0.58 -5.41 8.47
C THR A 18 1.32 -6.72 8.46
N LYS A 19 0.70 -7.70 7.81
CA LYS A 19 1.34 -8.94 7.41
C LYS A 19 1.17 -9.05 5.90
N LYS A 20 2.29 -9.14 5.21
CA LYS A 20 2.36 -9.25 3.75
C LYS A 20 2.84 -10.63 3.38
N SER A 21 2.14 -11.31 2.49
CA SER A 21 2.62 -12.48 1.75
C SER A 21 2.85 -12.05 0.31
N ILE A 22 4.08 -12.23 -0.16
CA ILE A 22 4.56 -11.85 -1.48
C ILE A 22 4.88 -13.11 -2.24
N TYR A 23 4.22 -13.31 -3.38
CA TYR A 23 4.47 -14.41 -4.28
C TYR A 23 5.11 -13.90 -5.58
N LEU A 24 6.35 -14.34 -5.84
CA LEU A 24 7.07 -14.09 -7.08
C LEU A 24 6.71 -15.17 -8.11
N ILE A 25 6.06 -14.77 -9.19
CA ILE A 25 5.41 -15.72 -10.12
C ILE A 25 6.45 -16.56 -10.87
N ASP A 26 7.49 -15.93 -11.41
CA ASP A 26 8.48 -16.61 -12.26
C ASP A 26 9.27 -17.67 -11.47
N ASN A 27 9.60 -17.36 -10.22
CA ASN A 27 10.41 -18.25 -9.38
C ASN A 27 9.56 -19.17 -8.48
N LYS A 28 8.25 -18.92 -8.40
CA LYS A 28 7.33 -19.59 -7.46
C LYS A 28 7.78 -19.50 -6.00
N ILE A 29 8.36 -18.36 -5.63
CA ILE A 29 8.89 -18.12 -4.29
C ILE A 29 7.89 -17.27 -3.50
N GLU A 30 7.61 -17.69 -2.28
CA GLU A 30 6.83 -16.92 -1.32
C GLU A 30 7.74 -16.30 -0.26
N HIS A 31 7.45 -15.04 0.08
CA HIS A 31 8.06 -14.33 1.19
C HIS A 31 6.99 -13.66 2.04
N THR A 32 7.11 -13.82 3.35
CA THR A 32 6.26 -13.13 4.30
C THR A 32 7.05 -12.14 5.13
N TYR A 33 6.48 -10.97 5.37
CA TYR A 33 7.05 -10.04 6.34
C TYR A 33 5.97 -9.21 7.03
N GLU A 34 6.35 -8.58 8.14
CA GLU A 34 5.49 -7.70 8.91
C GLU A 34 6.06 -6.29 8.97
N GLU A 35 5.17 -5.30 8.89
CA GLU A 35 5.49 -3.87 8.97
C GLU A 35 4.52 -3.18 9.92
N ARG A 36 4.98 -2.13 10.60
CA ARG A 36 4.11 -1.24 11.37
C ARG A 36 4.23 0.19 10.86
N PHE A 37 3.11 0.89 10.77
CA PHE A 37 3.07 2.29 10.36
C PHE A 37 1.96 3.05 11.08
N ASN A 38 2.09 4.36 11.13
CA ASN A 38 1.05 5.27 11.62
C ASN A 38 0.57 6.16 10.48
N LEU A 39 -0.75 6.25 10.30
CA LEU A 39 -1.40 7.17 9.37
C LEU A 39 -2.02 8.34 10.14
N GLU A 40 -1.56 9.55 9.84
CA GLU A 40 -2.05 10.79 10.44
C GLU A 40 -2.58 11.71 9.34
N LYS A 41 -3.71 12.39 9.57
CA LYS A 41 -4.20 13.43 8.67
C LYS A 41 -3.24 14.62 8.70
N ASN A 42 -2.86 15.13 7.54
CA ASN A 42 -2.04 16.32 7.45
C ASN A 42 -2.92 17.58 7.60
N ASN A 43 -2.96 18.15 8.80
CA ASN A 43 -3.77 19.34 9.08
C ASN A 43 -3.22 20.66 8.48
N ARG A 44 -2.08 20.61 7.76
CA ARG A 44 -1.39 21.82 7.27
C ARG A 44 -1.78 22.22 5.84
N GLU A 45 -2.43 21.35 5.08
CA GLU A 45 -2.86 21.63 3.71
C GLU A 45 -4.38 21.60 3.65
N LYS A 46 -4.99 22.56 2.92
CA LYS A 46 -6.45 22.70 2.79
C LYS A 46 -7.11 21.59 1.96
N ASP A 47 -6.34 20.61 1.48
CA ASP A 47 -6.84 19.50 0.67
C ASP A 47 -7.25 18.31 1.55
N ASP A 48 -8.49 17.85 1.37
CA ASP A 48 -9.14 16.81 2.18
C ASP A 48 -8.49 15.42 2.11
N LEU A 49 -7.50 15.21 1.23
CA LEU A 49 -6.88 13.92 0.94
C LEU A 49 -5.38 13.84 1.28
N ASN A 50 -4.86 14.76 2.10
CA ASN A 50 -3.45 14.73 2.46
C ASN A 50 -3.22 13.97 3.77
N TYR A 51 -2.56 12.80 3.67
CA TYR A 51 -2.17 11.94 4.79
C TYR A 51 -0.65 11.88 4.91
N LYS A 52 -0.14 11.99 6.14
CA LYS A 52 1.27 11.77 6.46
C LYS A 52 1.46 10.33 6.90
N LEU A 53 2.33 9.61 6.20
CA LEU A 53 2.70 8.24 6.53
C LEU A 53 4.04 8.22 7.29
N LYS A 54 4.04 7.67 8.51
CA LYS A 54 5.24 7.44 9.31
C LYS A 54 5.54 5.94 9.35
N TYR A 55 6.72 5.55 8.85
CA TYR A 55 7.16 4.16 8.80
C TYR A 55 8.10 3.82 9.96
N HIS A 56 7.90 2.65 10.58
CA HIS A 56 8.92 1.99 11.39
C HIS A 56 9.27 0.63 10.77
N LEU A 57 10.30 0.62 9.93
CA LEU A 57 10.85 -0.61 9.36
C LEU A 57 11.74 -1.30 10.40
N ARG A 58 11.33 -2.49 10.85
CA ARG A 58 12.20 -3.37 11.65
C ARG A 58 13.17 -4.07 10.68
N ARG A 59 14.28 -3.38 10.34
CA ARG A 59 15.33 -3.89 9.44
C ARG A 59 15.87 -5.25 9.94
N LYS A 60 15.59 -6.34 9.23
CA LYS A 60 16.47 -7.52 9.22
C LYS A 60 17.41 -7.39 8.01
N LYS A 61 18.72 -7.42 8.28
CA LYS A 61 19.79 -6.95 7.38
C LYS A 61 20.07 -7.84 6.16
N ASP A 62 19.49 -9.03 6.03
CA ASP A 62 20.02 -10.04 5.11
C ASP A 62 18.97 -10.61 4.15
N ASN A 63 18.32 -9.76 3.35
CA ASN A 63 17.47 -10.27 2.26
C ASN A 63 17.78 -9.52 0.97
N MET A 64 18.38 -10.22 0.01
CA MET A 64 18.64 -9.78 -1.37
C MET A 64 17.39 -9.20 -2.08
N LEU A 65 16.19 -9.57 -1.59
CA LEU A 65 14.90 -9.01 -2.00
C LEU A 65 14.64 -7.57 -1.51
N PHE A 66 15.21 -7.17 -0.36
CA PHE A 66 15.24 -5.76 0.04
C PHE A 66 16.04 -4.93 -0.96
N TYR A 67 16.96 -5.50 -1.75
CA TYR A 67 17.62 -4.78 -2.84
C TYR A 67 16.69 -4.57 -4.04
N GLN A 68 15.79 -5.51 -4.33
CA GLN A 68 14.77 -5.35 -5.39
C GLN A 68 13.62 -4.42 -4.95
N LEU A 69 13.22 -4.48 -3.68
CA LEU A 69 12.25 -3.57 -3.08
C LEU A 69 12.86 -2.18 -2.81
N SER A 70 14.15 -2.06 -2.50
CA SER A 70 14.81 -0.75 -2.36
C SER A 70 15.01 -0.03 -3.68
N ILE A 71 15.01 -0.76 -4.82
CA ILE A 71 14.88 -0.14 -6.15
C ILE A 71 13.49 0.50 -6.28
N ILE A 72 12.44 -0.14 -5.76
CA ILE A 72 11.08 0.40 -5.70
C ILE A 72 11.00 1.56 -4.69
N GLU A 73 11.58 1.45 -3.49
CA GLU A 73 11.65 2.55 -2.50
C GLU A 73 12.49 3.74 -2.98
N ASN A 74 13.60 3.53 -3.69
CA ASN A 74 14.38 4.61 -4.31
C ASN A 74 13.65 5.25 -5.49
N LEU A 75 12.86 4.48 -6.25
CA LEU A 75 11.95 5.03 -7.25
C LEU A 75 10.82 5.83 -6.59
N ILE A 76 10.33 5.36 -5.43
CA ILE A 76 9.25 5.99 -4.67
C ILE A 76 9.72 7.31 -4.04
N ASN A 77 10.92 7.34 -3.45
CA ASN A 77 11.44 8.52 -2.76
C ASN A 77 11.96 9.63 -3.70
N LYS A 78 12.28 9.30 -4.97
CA LYS A 78 12.76 10.29 -5.95
C LYS A 78 11.70 10.79 -6.92
N LEU A 79 10.52 10.18 -6.97
CA LEU A 79 9.44 10.59 -7.86
C LEU A 79 8.29 11.14 -7.03
N LYS A 80 7.75 12.31 -7.42
CA LYS A 80 6.37 12.65 -7.05
C LYS A 80 5.47 11.57 -7.64
N ILE A 81 5.14 10.56 -6.86
CA ILE A 81 4.31 9.45 -7.32
C ILE A 81 2.88 9.95 -7.36
N SER A 82 2.33 10.06 -8.57
CA SER A 82 0.89 10.13 -8.74
C SER A 82 0.31 8.72 -8.73
N TYR A 83 -0.59 8.48 -7.77
CA TYR A 83 -1.48 7.33 -7.79
C TYR A 83 -2.79 7.77 -8.42
N SER A 84 -3.35 6.92 -9.28
CA SER A 84 -4.76 7.00 -9.61
C SER A 84 -5.54 6.20 -8.57
N ILE A 85 -6.56 6.83 -7.98
CA ILE A 85 -7.43 6.22 -6.98
C ILE A 85 -8.81 6.11 -7.60
N LYS A 86 -9.39 4.91 -7.59
CA LYS A 86 -10.74 4.67 -8.08
C LYS A 86 -11.52 3.87 -7.05
N LEU A 87 -12.66 4.40 -6.61
CA LEU A 87 -13.65 3.62 -5.88
C LEU A 87 -14.33 2.66 -6.86
N ILE A 88 -14.21 1.36 -6.62
CA ILE A 88 -14.84 0.32 -7.44
C ILE A 88 -16.23 0.01 -6.89
N GLU A 89 -16.31 -0.17 -5.57
CA GLU A 89 -17.54 -0.38 -4.81
C GLU A 89 -17.42 0.30 -3.45
N LYS A 90 -18.51 0.36 -2.67
CA LYS A 90 -18.56 1.02 -1.36
C LYS A 90 -17.40 0.64 -0.42
N ASN A 91 -16.97 -0.62 -0.46
CA ASN A 91 -15.91 -1.15 0.40
C ASN A 91 -14.63 -1.51 -0.35
N LEU A 92 -14.50 -1.13 -1.63
CA LEU A 92 -13.39 -1.55 -2.48
C LEU A 92 -12.80 -0.36 -3.23
N ILE A 93 -11.53 -0.05 -2.92
CA ILE A 93 -10.77 1.00 -3.62
C ILE A 93 -9.63 0.35 -4.38
N LYS A 94 -9.42 0.84 -5.61
CA LYS A 94 -8.27 0.51 -6.44
C LYS A 94 -7.28 1.67 -6.44
N PHE A 95 -6.04 1.37 -6.08
CA PHE A 95 -4.88 2.21 -6.32
C PHE A 95 -4.14 1.68 -7.54
N GLU A 96 -3.75 2.55 -8.46
CA GLU A 96 -2.92 2.16 -9.59
C GLU A 96 -1.84 3.20 -9.84
N HIS A 97 -0.61 2.72 -10.00
CA HIS A 97 0.54 3.52 -10.35
C HIS A 97 1.24 2.95 -11.58
N ARG A 98 1.55 3.81 -12.55
CA ARG A 98 2.21 3.42 -13.81
C ARG A 98 3.56 4.10 -13.92
N LEU A 99 4.63 3.30 -13.92
CA LEU A 99 5.97 3.76 -14.27
C LEU A 99 6.14 3.73 -15.79
N LYS A 100 5.73 4.81 -16.46
CA LYS A 100 5.70 4.93 -17.94
C LYS A 100 7.02 4.53 -18.61
N LYS A 101 8.17 4.89 -18.03
CA LYS A 101 9.51 4.58 -18.58
C LYS A 101 9.86 3.09 -18.61
N LYS A 102 9.20 2.25 -17.81
CA LYS A 102 9.56 0.83 -17.66
C LYS A 102 8.43 -0.13 -18.04
N SER A 103 7.28 0.39 -18.48
CA SER A 103 6.05 -0.40 -18.70
C SER A 103 5.67 -1.24 -17.49
N ILE A 104 5.96 -0.72 -16.28
CA ILE A 104 5.64 -1.35 -15.01
C ILE A 104 4.34 -0.73 -14.47
N ILE A 105 3.42 -1.58 -14.06
CA ILE A 105 2.14 -1.18 -13.47
C ILE A 105 2.04 -1.85 -12.11
N TYR A 106 1.89 -1.04 -11.07
CA TYR A 106 1.44 -1.47 -9.76
C TYR A 106 -0.07 -1.25 -9.67
N SER A 107 -0.80 -2.24 -9.20
CA SER A 107 -2.22 -2.11 -8.87
C SER A 107 -2.46 -2.73 -7.52
N GLU A 108 -3.25 -2.08 -6.68
CA GLU A 108 -3.65 -2.56 -5.37
C GLU A 108 -5.15 -2.39 -5.20
N TYR A 109 -5.80 -3.44 -4.74
CA TYR A 109 -7.22 -3.45 -4.43
C TYR A 109 -7.34 -3.57 -2.92
N ILE A 110 -7.77 -2.51 -2.25
CA ILE A 110 -7.97 -2.46 -0.81
C ILE A 110 -9.45 -2.68 -0.53
N TYR A 111 -9.74 -3.77 0.17
CA TYR A 111 -11.07 -4.09 0.65
C TYR A 111 -11.20 -3.72 2.13
N TYR A 112 -12.16 -2.85 2.41
CA TYR A 112 -12.51 -2.45 3.76
C TYR A 112 -13.43 -3.48 4.39
N ILE A 113 -12.93 -4.13 5.46
CA ILE A 113 -13.74 -5.09 6.23
C ILE A 113 -14.40 -4.36 7.40
N ASN A 114 -13.60 -3.67 8.23
CA ASN A 114 -14.09 -2.81 9.30
C ASN A 114 -13.00 -1.82 9.77
N LYS A 115 -13.32 -0.97 10.76
CA LYS A 115 -12.41 0.06 11.29
C LYS A 115 -11.07 -0.45 11.82
N ASN A 116 -10.97 -1.74 12.14
CA ASN A 116 -9.78 -2.37 12.71
C ASN A 116 -9.10 -3.38 11.77
N LEU A 117 -9.73 -3.73 10.65
CA LEU A 117 -9.24 -4.75 9.73
C LEU A 117 -9.53 -4.36 8.28
N ASN A 118 -8.48 -4.33 7.48
CA ASN A 118 -8.58 -4.24 6.02
C ASN A 118 -7.70 -5.32 5.39
N ILE A 119 -7.97 -5.66 4.14
CA ILE A 119 -7.10 -6.51 3.35
C ILE A 119 -6.81 -5.84 2.00
N SER A 120 -5.70 -6.20 1.39
CA SER A 120 -5.46 -5.86 -0.01
C SER A 120 -4.85 -7.00 -0.80
N ILE A 121 -5.12 -6.96 -2.10
CA ILE A 121 -4.40 -7.75 -3.09
C ILE A 121 -3.73 -6.78 -4.05
N SER A 122 -2.42 -6.89 -4.17
CA SER A 122 -1.62 -6.09 -5.08
C SER A 122 -0.97 -6.93 -6.16
N PHE A 123 -0.77 -6.31 -7.31
CA PHE A 123 -0.13 -6.91 -8.48
C PHE A 123 0.96 -5.98 -8.98
N LEU A 124 2.10 -6.57 -9.33
CA LEU A 124 3.11 -5.90 -10.13
C LEU A 124 3.16 -6.55 -11.52
N LYS A 125 2.95 -5.74 -12.55
CA LYS A 125 3.03 -6.17 -13.95
C LYS A 125 4.18 -5.47 -14.66
N ARG A 126 4.81 -6.15 -15.61
CA ARG A 126 5.71 -5.55 -16.61
C ARG A 126 5.34 -6.09 -17.98
N ASN A 127 5.12 -5.21 -18.95
CA ASN A 127 4.72 -5.59 -20.31
C ASN A 127 3.54 -6.58 -20.31
N ASN A 128 2.49 -6.29 -19.52
CA ASN A 128 1.31 -7.13 -19.29
C ASN A 128 1.54 -8.51 -18.66
N LYS A 129 2.77 -8.90 -18.33
CA LYS A 129 3.07 -10.11 -17.56
C LYS A 129 3.07 -9.80 -16.07
N TYR A 130 2.43 -10.65 -15.28
CA TYR A 130 2.47 -10.54 -13.82
C TYR A 130 3.84 -11.01 -13.33
N LEU A 131 4.49 -10.20 -12.50
CA LEU A 131 5.76 -10.53 -11.86
C LEU A 131 5.55 -10.98 -10.42
N MET A 132 4.60 -10.35 -9.74
CA MET A 132 4.41 -10.51 -8.31
C MET A 132 2.94 -10.29 -7.93
N ILE A 133 2.50 -11.08 -6.95
CA ILE A 133 1.23 -10.92 -6.24
C ILE A 133 1.56 -10.65 -4.78
N ILE A 134 0.86 -9.72 -4.15
CA ILE A 134 0.99 -9.44 -2.73
C ILE A 134 -0.39 -9.55 -2.09
N PHE A 135 -0.52 -10.36 -1.06
CA PHE A 135 -1.64 -10.29 -0.14
C PHE A 135 -1.20 -9.53 1.11
N THR A 136 -1.97 -8.53 1.51
CA THR A 136 -1.70 -7.76 2.74
C THR A 136 -2.91 -7.79 3.65
N SER A 137 -2.72 -8.17 4.91
CA SER A 137 -3.68 -7.88 5.98
C SER A 137 -3.23 -6.67 6.77
N TYR A 138 -4.13 -5.74 7.02
CA TYR A 138 -3.93 -4.54 7.82
C TYR A 138 -4.75 -4.66 9.10
N ILE A 139 -4.09 -4.71 10.25
CA ILE A 139 -4.73 -4.79 11.57
C ILE A 139 -4.41 -3.52 12.35
N LYS A 140 -5.44 -2.82 12.80
CA LYS A 140 -5.28 -1.61 13.60
C LYS A 140 -4.79 -1.97 14.99
N THR A 141 -3.81 -1.23 15.49
CA THR A 141 -3.19 -1.46 16.79
C THR A 141 -3.43 -0.28 17.71
N SER A 142 -3.67 -0.55 19.00
CA SER A 142 -3.87 0.47 20.03
C SER A 142 -2.60 1.22 20.42
N ASN A 143 -1.43 0.67 20.11
CA ASN A 143 -0.17 1.26 20.52
C ASN A 143 0.27 2.28 19.46
N ALA A 144 0.30 3.56 19.85
CA ALA A 144 1.08 4.55 19.14
C ALA A 144 2.55 4.08 19.16
N LEU A 145 3.18 4.06 17.99
CA LEU A 145 4.61 3.82 17.84
C LEU A 145 5.43 4.94 18.47
#